data_AF-A0A0M8PEA7-F1
#
_entry.id   AF-A0A0M8PEA7-F1
#
_cell.length_a   1.000
_cell.length_b   1.000
_cell.length_c   1.000
_cell.angle_alpha   90.00
_cell.angle_beta   90.00
_cell.angle_gamma   90.00
#
_symmetry.space_group_name_H-M   'P 1'
#
loop_
_entity.id
_entity.type
_entity.pdbx_description
1 polymer ?
#
loop_
_entity_poly.entity_id
_entity_poly.type
_entity_poly.pdbx_seq_one_letter_code
_entity_poly.pdbx_strand_id
1 'polypeptide(L)'
;MDDTDTRSRQATTYNPPELIAYRDLTEKGSSNTPKLLGYKTDKQDRSGLVPGGFIIWLVWEIVPGLRLGDGNGADPFWALGSYEREQVRLAFLKALPKLHKNGWFPRVGGASSLVWHQETQTLYFIAPFGKAGKPERPIMSNANWIAHFDLANPDPSTDERGNE
;
A
#
# COMPACT_ATOMS: atom_id res chain seq x y z
N MET A 1 -4.02 27.28 9.41
CA MET A 1 -3.72 26.22 10.40
C MET A 1 -4.42 26.62 11.68
N ASP A 2 -5.26 25.74 12.24
CA ASP A 2 -6.01 26.04 13.46
C ASP A 2 -5.08 26.23 14.67
N ASP A 3 -5.51 27.03 15.64
CA ASP A 3 -4.74 27.24 16.87
C ASP A 3 -4.67 25.95 17.73
N THR A 4 -3.79 25.98 18.73
CA THR A 4 -3.52 24.84 19.62
C THR A 4 -4.74 24.38 20.40
N ASP A 5 -5.56 25.31 20.88
CA ASP A 5 -6.72 25.00 21.72
C ASP A 5 -7.83 24.37 20.88
N THR A 6 -8.02 24.85 19.65
CA THR A 6 -8.94 24.31 18.66
C THR A 6 -8.57 22.88 18.30
N ARG A 7 -7.30 22.61 17.95
CA ARG A 7 -6.80 21.25 17.67
C ARG A 7 -6.96 20.32 18.87
N SER A 8 -6.77 20.84 20.09
CA SER A 8 -6.93 20.04 21.31
C SER A 8 -8.36 19.64 21.58
N ARG A 9 -9.33 20.54 21.32
CA ARG A 9 -10.76 20.24 21.46
C ARG A 9 -11.27 19.26 20.41
N GLN A 10 -10.64 19.22 19.24
CA GLN A 10 -10.94 18.28 18.17
C GLN A 10 -10.27 16.90 18.35
N ALA A 11 -9.37 16.76 19.33
CA ALA A 11 -8.68 15.51 19.58
C ALA A 11 -9.65 14.38 19.95
N THR A 12 -9.48 13.23 19.31
CA THR A 12 -10.30 12.03 19.52
C THR A 12 -9.44 10.77 19.47
N THR A 13 -9.99 9.64 19.89
CA THR A 13 -9.38 8.31 19.74
C THR A 13 -9.71 7.73 18.36
N TYR A 14 -8.69 7.20 17.68
CA TYR A 14 -8.83 6.58 16.37
C TYR A 14 -7.85 5.42 16.23
N ASN A 15 -8.33 4.30 15.69
CA ASN A 15 -7.48 3.19 15.29
C ASN A 15 -7.23 3.30 13.79
N PRO A 16 -5.99 3.56 13.34
CA PRO A 16 -5.71 3.71 11.94
C PRO A 16 -5.95 2.38 11.21
N PRO A 17 -6.66 2.39 10.06
CA PRO A 17 -6.92 1.20 9.26
C PRO A 17 -5.64 0.43 8.91
N GLU A 18 -4.52 1.13 8.79
CA GLU A 18 -3.21 0.53 8.53
C GLU A 18 -2.73 -0.38 9.67
N LEU A 19 -2.86 0.05 10.94
CA LEU A 19 -2.54 -0.80 12.09
C LEU A 19 -3.44 -2.04 12.15
N ILE A 20 -4.74 -1.86 11.88
CA ILE A 20 -5.70 -2.96 11.84
C ILE A 20 -5.30 -3.96 10.72
N ALA A 21 -4.89 -3.45 9.56
CA ALA A 21 -4.48 -4.27 8.44
C ALA A 21 -3.22 -5.08 8.73
N TYR A 22 -2.14 -4.43 9.17
CA TYR A 22 -0.89 -5.11 9.45
C TYR A 22 -1.04 -6.16 10.55
N ARG A 23 -1.85 -5.90 11.57
CA ARG A 23 -2.16 -6.88 12.60
C ARG A 23 -2.89 -8.09 12.03
N ASP A 24 -4.00 -7.88 11.33
CA ASP A 24 -4.83 -8.96 10.76
C ASP A 24 -4.06 -9.78 9.69
N LEU A 25 -3.28 -9.12 8.82
CA LEU A 25 -2.45 -9.78 7.82
C LEU A 25 -1.33 -10.62 8.44
N THR A 26 -0.74 -10.14 9.55
CA THR A 26 0.29 -10.89 10.30
C THR A 26 -0.32 -12.09 11.01
N GLU A 27 -1.46 -11.91 11.70
CA GLU A 27 -2.20 -12.99 12.37
C GLU A 27 -2.62 -14.09 11.38
N LYS A 28 -3.00 -13.71 10.15
CA LYS A 28 -3.33 -14.64 9.05
C LYS A 28 -2.12 -15.27 8.35
N GLY A 29 -0.90 -14.87 8.69
CA GLY A 29 0.31 -15.38 8.04
C GLY A 29 0.38 -15.04 6.54
N SER A 30 -0.05 -13.84 6.16
CA SER A 30 0.02 -13.36 4.78
C SER A 30 1.45 -13.49 4.23
N SER A 31 1.57 -14.06 3.03
CA SER A 31 2.88 -14.34 2.40
C SER A 31 3.37 -13.24 1.46
N ASN A 32 2.54 -12.24 1.18
CA ASN A 32 2.81 -11.17 0.23
C ASN A 32 2.65 -9.76 0.84
N THR A 33 2.79 -9.66 2.17
CA THR A 33 2.80 -8.40 2.92
C THR A 33 3.82 -8.48 4.05
N PRO A 34 4.47 -7.38 4.45
CA PRO A 34 5.35 -7.37 5.62
C PRO A 34 4.63 -7.80 6.90
N LYS A 35 5.35 -8.46 7.81
CA LYS A 35 4.85 -8.73 9.16
C LYS A 35 4.91 -7.47 10.02
N LEU A 36 3.90 -7.30 10.87
CA LEU A 36 3.95 -6.35 11.97
C LEU A 36 4.93 -6.86 13.03
N LEU A 37 5.96 -6.08 13.34
CA LEU A 37 6.94 -6.38 14.38
C LEU A 37 6.55 -5.76 15.71
N GLY A 38 5.89 -4.60 15.67
CA GLY A 38 5.38 -3.93 16.85
C GLY A 38 4.68 -2.62 16.51
N TYR A 39 3.97 -2.08 17.48
CA TYR A 39 3.40 -0.74 17.40
C TYR A 39 3.38 -0.10 18.78
N LYS A 40 3.37 1.23 18.82
CA LYS A 40 3.21 2.02 20.03
C LYS A 40 2.17 3.10 19.77
N THR A 41 1.31 3.35 20.74
CA THR A 41 0.31 4.43 20.70
C THR A 41 0.53 5.33 21.90
N ASP A 42 0.81 6.62 21.67
CA ASP A 42 0.92 7.63 22.73
C ASP A 42 -0.08 8.77 22.51
N LYS A 43 -0.38 9.47 23.60
CA LYS A 43 -1.10 10.74 23.58
C LYS A 43 -0.11 11.89 23.41
N GLN A 44 -0.41 12.81 22.50
CA GLN A 44 0.41 13.99 22.26
C GLN A 44 0.23 15.00 23.41
N ASP A 45 1.33 15.55 23.89
CA ASP A 45 1.32 16.61 24.91
C ASP A 45 1.05 18.00 24.30
N ARG A 46 1.18 19.06 25.12
CA ARG A 46 0.95 20.45 24.66
C ARG A 46 1.93 20.94 23.59
N SER A 47 3.08 20.30 23.44
CA SER A 47 4.06 20.62 22.40
C SER A 47 3.79 19.85 21.10
N GLY A 48 2.93 18.83 21.14
CA GLY A 48 2.55 18.03 19.99
C GLY A 48 1.76 18.79 18.92
N LEU A 49 1.72 18.23 17.72
CA LEU A 49 0.97 18.78 16.59
C LEU A 49 -0.54 18.79 16.84
N VAL A 50 -1.05 17.89 17.68
CA VAL A 50 -2.44 17.87 18.10
C VAL A 50 -2.48 17.57 19.59
N PRO A 51 -2.38 18.57 20.48
CA PRO A 51 -2.36 18.31 21.91
C PRO A 51 -3.60 17.56 22.39
N GLY A 52 -3.39 16.49 23.14
CA GLY A 52 -4.47 15.59 23.55
C GLY A 52 -4.92 14.59 22.48
N GLY A 53 -4.45 14.73 21.24
CA GLY A 53 -4.58 13.74 20.18
C GLY A 53 -3.62 12.57 20.39
N PHE A 54 -3.49 11.71 19.38
CA PHE A 54 -2.66 10.50 19.44
C PHE A 54 -1.54 10.54 18.40
N ILE A 55 -0.52 9.73 18.62
CA ILE A 55 0.51 9.36 17.65
C ILE A 55 0.69 7.85 17.73
N ILE A 56 0.80 7.21 16.57
CA ILE A 56 1.01 5.76 16.49
C ILE A 56 2.27 5.52 15.66
N TRP A 57 3.21 4.80 16.23
CA TRP A 57 4.38 4.28 15.52
C TRP A 57 4.10 2.83 15.15
N LEU A 58 4.26 2.51 13.87
CA LEU A 58 4.23 1.14 13.37
C LEU A 58 5.65 0.73 12.98
N VAL A 59 6.02 -0.49 13.37
CA VAL A 59 7.25 -1.13 12.92
C VAL A 59 6.85 -2.41 12.21
N TRP A 60 7.16 -2.49 10.92
CA TRP A 60 6.95 -3.67 10.10
C TRP A 60 8.26 -4.18 9.52
N GLU A 61 8.23 -5.42 9.07
CA GLU A 61 9.34 -6.10 8.42
C GLU A 61 9.83 -5.35 7.18
N ILE A 62 11.15 -5.22 7.05
CA ILE A 62 11.76 -4.85 5.78
C ILE A 62 11.88 -6.14 4.96
N VAL A 63 10.96 -6.32 4.01
CA VAL A 63 10.94 -7.50 3.13
C VAL A 63 12.12 -7.47 2.15
N PRO A 64 12.66 -8.63 1.73
CA PRO A 64 13.74 -8.68 0.76
C PRO A 64 13.26 -8.27 -0.64
N GLY A 65 14.19 -7.77 -1.46
CA GLY A 65 13.96 -7.48 -2.87
C GLY A 65 14.09 -6.01 -3.26
N LEU A 66 13.76 -5.74 -4.52
CA LEU A 66 13.83 -4.42 -5.14
C LEU A 66 12.48 -3.71 -5.00
N ARG A 67 12.47 -2.54 -4.38
CA ARG A 67 11.29 -1.65 -4.43
C ARG A 67 11.11 -1.14 -5.85
N LEU A 68 9.93 -1.34 -6.43
CA LEU A 68 9.70 -1.12 -7.86
C LEU A 68 9.46 0.34 -8.25
N GLY A 69 9.36 1.23 -7.27
CA GLY A 69 9.22 2.67 -7.46
C GLY A 69 9.52 3.45 -6.20
N ASP A 70 9.51 4.77 -6.34
CA ASP A 70 9.70 5.72 -5.25
C ASP A 70 8.80 6.96 -5.42
N GLY A 71 9.15 8.08 -4.79
CA GLY A 71 8.38 9.33 -4.91
C GLY A 71 8.40 9.95 -6.31
N ASN A 72 9.29 9.50 -7.20
CA ASN A 72 9.47 10.03 -8.55
C ASN A 72 8.84 9.13 -9.63
N GLY A 73 8.37 7.93 -9.28
CA GLY A 73 7.66 7.04 -10.21
C GLY A 73 8.17 5.60 -10.18
N ALA A 74 8.07 4.92 -11.32
CA ALA A 74 8.32 3.49 -11.49
C ALA A 74 9.65 3.18 -12.20
N ASP A 75 10.62 4.10 -12.15
CA ASP A 75 11.93 3.93 -12.81
C ASP A 75 12.62 2.60 -12.45
N PRO A 76 12.64 2.14 -11.18
CA PRO A 76 13.22 0.85 -10.84
C PRO A 76 12.55 -0.32 -11.57
N PHE A 77 11.22 -0.30 -11.73
CA PHE A 77 10.51 -1.31 -12.51
C PHE A 77 10.88 -1.25 -14.00
N TRP A 78 10.94 -0.05 -14.59
CA TRP A 78 11.25 0.11 -16.01
C TRP A 78 12.72 -0.20 -16.34
N ALA A 79 13.62 -0.06 -15.38
CA ALA A 79 15.02 -0.48 -15.49
C ALA A 79 15.21 -2.01 -15.56
N LEU A 80 14.23 -2.81 -15.10
CA LEU A 80 14.26 -4.26 -15.21
C LEU A 80 14.22 -4.72 -16.67
N GLY A 81 14.83 -5.86 -16.97
CA GLY A 81 14.74 -6.49 -18.30
C GLY A 81 13.30 -6.86 -18.67
N SER A 82 12.99 -6.92 -19.96
CA SER A 82 11.63 -7.19 -20.46
C SER A 82 11.03 -8.49 -19.90
N TYR A 83 11.84 -9.55 -19.81
CA TYR A 83 11.44 -10.83 -19.24
C TYR A 83 11.09 -10.71 -17.75
N GLU A 84 11.89 -9.98 -16.97
CA GLU A 84 11.66 -9.82 -15.54
C GLU A 84 10.46 -8.93 -15.24
N ARG A 85 10.24 -7.86 -16.03
CA ARG A 85 9.00 -7.07 -15.94
C ARG A 85 7.76 -7.92 -16.15
N GLU A 86 7.81 -8.91 -17.03
CA GLU A 86 6.70 -9.84 -17.22
C GLU A 86 6.52 -10.78 -16.02
N GLN A 87 7.60 -11.24 -15.39
CA GLN A 87 7.50 -12.00 -14.14
C GLN A 87 6.84 -11.18 -13.02
N VAL A 88 7.20 -9.90 -12.90
CA VAL A 88 6.56 -8.97 -11.95
C VAL A 88 5.06 -8.87 -12.21
N ARG A 89 4.63 -8.68 -13.46
CA ARG A 89 3.19 -8.61 -13.82
C ARG A 89 2.49 -9.92 -13.47
N LEU A 90 3.06 -11.07 -13.82
CA LEU A 90 2.49 -12.37 -13.49
C LEU A 90 2.40 -12.60 -11.98
N ALA A 91 3.40 -12.17 -11.21
CA ALA A 91 3.39 -12.22 -9.76
C ALA A 91 2.33 -11.29 -9.16
N PHE A 92 2.17 -10.08 -9.69
CA PHE A 92 1.14 -9.13 -9.30
C PHE A 92 -0.26 -9.71 -9.47
N LEU A 93 -0.55 -10.31 -10.63
CA LEU A 93 -1.84 -10.95 -10.92
C LEU A 93 -2.15 -12.13 -10.00
N LYS A 94 -1.13 -12.77 -9.42
CA LYS A 94 -1.28 -13.84 -8.42
C LYS A 94 -1.39 -13.28 -6.99
N ALA A 95 -0.69 -12.20 -6.68
CA ALA A 95 -0.57 -11.65 -5.34
C ALA A 95 -1.78 -10.79 -4.95
N LEU A 96 -2.30 -9.97 -5.85
CA LEU A 96 -3.45 -9.09 -5.55
C LEU A 96 -4.70 -9.87 -5.12
N PRO A 97 -5.11 -10.97 -5.79
CA PRO A 97 -6.23 -11.78 -5.34
C PRO A 97 -6.01 -12.43 -3.96
N LYS A 98 -4.77 -12.80 -3.62
CA LYS A 98 -4.44 -13.35 -2.28
C LYS A 98 -4.66 -12.30 -1.20
N LEU A 99 -4.19 -11.06 -1.44
CA LEU A 99 -4.40 -9.95 -0.52
C LEU A 99 -5.90 -9.64 -0.36
N HIS A 100 -6.65 -9.63 -1.46
CA HIS A 100 -8.11 -9.43 -1.45
C HIS A 100 -8.84 -10.53 -0.68
N LYS A 101 -8.44 -11.80 -0.84
CA LYS A 101 -9.00 -12.93 -0.08
C LYS A 101 -8.76 -12.79 1.43
N ASN A 102 -7.68 -12.15 1.84
CA ASN A 102 -7.41 -11.80 3.23
C ASN A 102 -8.27 -10.63 3.74
N GLY A 103 -9.09 -10.01 2.89
CA GLY A 103 -10.01 -8.92 3.24
C GLY A 103 -9.40 -7.53 3.11
N TRP A 104 -8.28 -7.40 2.37
CA TRP A 104 -7.54 -6.15 2.24
C TRP A 104 -7.19 -5.84 0.79
N PHE A 105 -6.94 -4.57 0.51
CA PHE A 105 -6.39 -4.11 -0.76
C PHE A 105 -5.45 -2.93 -0.52
N PRO A 106 -4.47 -2.68 -1.40
CA PRO A 106 -3.60 -1.50 -1.28
C PRO A 106 -4.43 -0.24 -1.56
N ARG A 107 -4.43 0.73 -0.64
CA ARG A 107 -5.17 1.99 -0.81
C ARG A 107 -4.50 2.93 -1.80
N VAL A 108 -3.17 2.85 -1.86
CA VAL A 108 -2.35 3.65 -2.75
C VAL A 108 -1.81 2.71 -3.83
N GLY A 109 -2.03 3.10 -5.08
CA GLY A 109 -1.45 2.44 -6.25
C GLY A 109 0.01 2.82 -6.48
N GLY A 110 0.49 2.48 -7.66
CA GLY A 110 1.84 2.78 -8.13
C GLY A 110 2.93 1.79 -7.69
N ALA A 111 4.01 1.75 -8.47
CA ALA A 111 5.09 0.77 -8.27
C ALA A 111 5.84 0.96 -6.94
N SER A 112 5.79 2.17 -6.36
CA SER A 112 6.38 2.47 -5.06
C SER A 112 5.74 1.73 -3.88
N SER A 113 4.56 1.15 -4.09
CA SER A 113 3.86 0.29 -3.12
C SER A 113 4.28 -1.18 -3.19
N LEU A 114 5.19 -1.54 -4.09
CA LEU A 114 5.57 -2.92 -4.40
C LEU A 114 7.06 -3.17 -4.15
N VAL A 115 7.36 -4.36 -3.64
CA VAL A 115 8.73 -4.90 -3.56
C VAL A 115 8.78 -6.24 -4.27
N TRP A 116 9.69 -6.37 -5.23
CA TRP A 116 9.92 -7.59 -6.00
C TRP A 116 11.12 -8.37 -5.48
N HIS A 117 10.86 -9.57 -4.99
CA HIS A 117 11.90 -10.51 -4.59
C HIS A 117 12.09 -11.56 -5.68
N GLN A 118 13.10 -11.32 -6.53
CA GLN A 118 13.39 -12.13 -7.71
C GLN A 118 13.67 -13.60 -7.36
N GLU A 119 14.44 -13.87 -6.31
CA GLU A 119 14.85 -15.25 -5.94
C GLU A 119 13.65 -16.15 -5.64
N THR A 120 12.65 -15.63 -4.93
CA THR A 120 11.44 -16.40 -4.56
C THR A 120 10.24 -16.08 -5.44
N GLN A 121 10.43 -15.27 -6.49
CA GLN A 121 9.36 -14.79 -7.37
C GLN A 121 8.17 -14.22 -6.60
N THR A 122 8.45 -13.50 -5.51
CA THR A 122 7.45 -12.98 -4.58
C THR A 122 7.30 -11.49 -4.75
N LEU A 123 6.07 -11.03 -4.91
CA LEU A 123 5.74 -9.60 -4.94
C LEU A 123 5.04 -9.23 -3.63
N TYR A 124 5.65 -8.33 -2.87
CA TYR A 124 5.11 -7.82 -1.61
C TYR A 124 4.39 -6.49 -1.83
N PHE A 125 3.26 -6.31 -1.15
CA PHE A 125 2.60 -5.02 -1.00
C PHE A 125 3.04 -4.36 0.31
N ILE A 126 3.58 -3.14 0.24
CA ILE A 126 4.09 -2.37 1.38
C ILE A 126 3.32 -1.05 1.63
N ALA A 127 2.21 -0.84 0.92
CA ALA A 127 1.38 0.37 1.03
C ALA A 127 0.39 0.33 2.20
N PRO A 128 -0.16 1.49 2.60
CA PRO A 128 -1.32 1.55 3.45
C PRO A 128 -2.48 0.73 2.85
N PHE A 129 -3.15 -0.05 3.70
CA PHE A 129 -4.23 -0.94 3.25
C PHE A 129 -5.63 -0.36 3.53
N GLY A 130 -6.59 -0.76 2.70
CA GLY A 130 -8.02 -0.57 2.90
C GLY A 130 -8.76 -1.91 3.01
N LYS A 131 -9.93 -1.92 3.64
CA LYS A 131 -10.79 -3.12 3.70
C LYS A 131 -11.31 -3.45 2.30
N ALA A 132 -11.07 -4.66 1.83
CA ALA A 132 -11.63 -5.12 0.58
C ALA A 132 -13.17 -5.11 0.66
N GLY A 133 -13.83 -4.54 -0.34
CA GLY A 133 -15.28 -4.61 -0.48
C GLY A 133 -15.74 -6.03 -0.80
N LYS A 134 -17.07 -6.23 -0.93
CA LYS A 134 -17.57 -7.44 -1.59
C LYS A 134 -17.03 -7.45 -3.02
N PRO A 135 -16.51 -8.57 -3.54
CA PRO A 135 -16.07 -8.62 -4.93
C PRO A 135 -17.29 -8.42 -5.81
N GLU A 136 -17.57 -7.18 -6.22
CA GLU A 136 -18.75 -6.86 -7.04
C GLU A 136 -18.66 -7.55 -8.41
N ARG A 137 -17.44 -7.90 -8.85
CA ARG A 137 -17.12 -8.62 -10.08
C ARG A 137 -15.81 -9.40 -9.87
N PRO A 138 -15.53 -10.52 -10.58
CA PRO A 138 -14.19 -11.11 -10.58
C PRO A 138 -13.23 -9.99 -10.96
N ILE A 139 -12.18 -9.75 -10.17
CA ILE A 139 -11.16 -8.68 -10.34
C ILE A 139 -10.99 -8.37 -11.84
N MET A 140 -11.71 -7.35 -12.32
CA MET A 140 -12.13 -7.29 -13.72
C MET A 140 -11.16 -6.40 -14.50
N SER A 141 -10.63 -6.97 -15.58
CA SER A 141 -9.48 -6.54 -16.39
C SER A 141 -8.17 -6.39 -15.60
N ASN A 142 -7.32 -7.40 -15.75
CA ASN A 142 -5.93 -7.41 -15.28
C ASN A 142 -5.15 -6.16 -15.72
N ALA A 143 -5.49 -5.60 -16.88
CA ALA A 143 -4.80 -4.46 -17.49
C ALA A 143 -4.94 -3.16 -16.67
N ASN A 144 -6.14 -2.81 -16.21
CA ASN A 144 -6.36 -1.56 -15.45
C ASN A 144 -5.56 -1.54 -14.16
N TRP A 145 -5.48 -2.68 -13.46
CA TRP A 145 -4.69 -2.80 -12.25
C TRP A 145 -3.18 -2.78 -12.51
N ILE A 146 -2.72 -3.42 -13.57
CA ILE A 146 -1.32 -3.33 -13.98
C ILE A 146 -0.94 -1.87 -14.26
N ALA A 147 -1.76 -1.12 -15.00
CA ALA A 147 -1.52 0.30 -15.26
C ALA A 147 -1.61 1.16 -13.98
N HIS A 148 -2.59 0.91 -13.10
CA HIS A 148 -2.74 1.63 -11.83
C HIS A 148 -1.54 1.44 -10.88
N PHE A 149 -0.76 0.38 -11.07
CA PHE A 149 0.48 0.12 -10.34
C PHE A 149 1.74 0.47 -11.12
N ASP A 150 1.61 1.24 -12.21
CA ASP A 150 2.69 1.66 -13.11
C ASP A 150 3.45 0.50 -13.78
N LEU A 151 2.85 -0.69 -13.81
CA LEU A 151 3.44 -1.90 -14.40
C LEU A 151 3.18 -1.99 -15.92
N ALA A 152 2.40 -1.06 -16.46
CA ALA A 152 2.19 -0.82 -17.88
C ALA A 152 2.01 0.68 -18.11
N ASN A 153 2.27 1.12 -19.34
CA ASN A 153 1.87 2.46 -19.74
C ASN A 153 0.33 2.54 -19.72
N PRO A 154 -0.25 3.65 -19.22
CA PRO A 154 -1.69 3.87 -19.33
C PRO A 154 -2.10 3.84 -20.81
N ASP A 155 -3.28 3.30 -21.08
CA ASP A 155 -3.85 3.35 -22.43
C ASP A 155 -4.09 4.84 -22.77
N PRO A 156 -3.60 5.36 -23.91
CA PRO A 156 -3.81 6.76 -24.30
C PRO A 156 -5.30 7.14 -24.39
N SER A 157 -6.22 6.18 -24.46
CA SER A 157 -7.67 6.42 -24.44
C SER A 157 -8.28 6.64 -23.05
N THR A 158 -7.51 6.42 -21.97
CA THR A 158 -7.96 6.61 -20.58
C THR A 158 -7.49 7.92 -19.95
N ASP A 159 -6.78 8.75 -20.73
CA ASP A 159 -6.32 10.06 -20.29
C ASP A 159 -7.43 11.11 -20.42
N GLU A 160 -8.46 11.01 -19.56
CA GLU A 160 -9.50 12.06 -19.43
C GLU A 160 -8.98 13.34 -18.72
N ARG A 161 -7.66 13.51 -18.56
CA ARG A 161 -7.06 14.76 -18.08
C ARG A 161 -6.58 15.68 -19.21
N GLY A 162 -7.22 15.55 -20.38
CA GLY A 162 -7.03 16.44 -21.51
C GLY A 162 -8.35 16.70 -22.23
N ASN A 163 -9.31 17.34 -21.55
CA ASN A 163 -10.33 18.18 -22.18
C ASN A 163 -10.93 19.11 -21.10
N GLU A 164 -10.47 20.37 -21.17
CA GLU A 164 -11.03 21.65 -20.67
C GLU A 164 -11.75 21.72 -19.32
#